data_AF-A0A6A3H6I6-F1
#
_entry.id   AF-A0A6A3H6I6-F1
#
_cell.length_a   1.000
_cell.length_b   1.000
_cell.length_c   1.000
_cell.angle_alpha   90.00
_cell.angle_beta   90.00
_cell.angle_gamma   90.00
#
_symmetry.space_group_name_H-M   'P 1'
#
loop_
_entity.id
_entity.type
_entity.pdbx_description
1 polymer ?
#
loop_
_entity_poly.entity_id
_entity_poly.type
_entity_poly.pdbx_seq_one_letter_code
_entity_poly.pdbx_strand_id
1 'polypeptide(L)'
;MSTPIQPRFLFLVALAAVLLGSFCSQVHGKGIVTFYDDKDFKGKKHQVHETLKPQYCYNRNMGKPSSVMWRNQIKAGQFNGKAKIGFFSEDDCKGIARAWPTTEDNFPRNLALDGIDNKIKSFMLLETSWLPVAIVQSRRINGRQS
;
A
#
# COMPACT_ATOMS: atom_id res chain seq x y z
N MET A 1 49.09 -9.35 -38.93
CA MET A 1 48.45 -8.04 -39.18
C MET A 1 47.44 -7.83 -38.08
N SER A 2 47.75 -6.99 -37.09
CA SER A 2 46.86 -6.69 -35.96
C SER A 2 46.33 -5.28 -36.15
N THR A 3 45.04 -5.13 -36.38
CA THR A 3 44.38 -3.83 -36.55
C THR A 3 44.26 -3.12 -35.20
N PRO A 4 44.63 -1.83 -35.10
CA PRO A 4 44.53 -1.10 -33.85
C PRO A 4 43.07 -0.73 -33.58
N ILE A 5 42.53 -1.20 -32.46
CA ILE A 5 41.19 -0.84 -32.00
C ILE A 5 41.22 0.63 -31.58
N GLN A 6 40.49 1.45 -32.33
CA GLN A 6 40.48 2.90 -32.20
C GLN A 6 39.81 3.33 -30.87
N PRO A 7 40.43 4.21 -30.05
CA PRO A 7 39.96 4.52 -28.70
C PRO A 7 38.54 5.11 -28.63
N ARG A 8 38.06 5.71 -29.72
CA ARG A 8 36.68 6.20 -29.84
C ARG A 8 35.61 5.09 -29.80
N PHE A 9 35.93 3.89 -30.30
CA PHE A 9 35.02 2.74 -30.24
C PHE A 9 34.87 2.21 -28.80
N LEU A 10 35.96 2.19 -28.03
CA LEU A 10 35.95 1.79 -26.62
C LEU A 10 35.11 2.75 -25.75
N PHE A 11 35.19 4.06 -26.00
CA PHE A 11 34.39 5.05 -25.28
C PHE A 11 32.88 4.93 -25.57
N LEU A 12 32.49 4.70 -26.83
CA LEU A 12 31.08 4.54 -27.19
C LEU A 12 30.46 3.25 -26.61
N VAL A 13 31.23 2.16 -26.59
CA VAL A 13 30.80 0.90 -25.97
C VAL A 13 30.69 1.03 -24.45
N ALA A 14 31.62 1.75 -23.81
CA ALA A 14 31.54 2.01 -22.37
C ALA A 14 30.33 2.89 -21.99
N LEU A 15 30.02 3.92 -22.81
CA LEU A 15 28.84 4.76 -22.58
C LEU A 15 27.53 3.98 -22.73
N ALA A 16 27.45 3.09 -23.73
CA ALA A 16 26.29 2.24 -23.94
C ALA A 16 26.11 1.21 -22.81
N ALA A 17 27.20 0.65 -22.28
CA ALA A 17 27.16 -0.30 -21.17
C ALA A 17 26.68 0.34 -19.84
N VAL A 18 27.02 1.61 -19.60
CA VAL A 18 26.53 2.35 -18.41
C VAL A 18 25.03 2.67 -18.53
N LEU A 19 24.52 2.93 -19.74
CA LEU A 19 23.09 3.21 -19.96
C LEU A 19 22.19 1.96 -19.89
N LEU A 20 22.74 0.76 -20.11
CA LEU A 20 21.99 -0.51 -20.03
C LEU A 20 21.87 -1.08 -18.60
N GLY A 21 22.62 -0.57 -17.63
CA GLY A 21 22.71 -1.12 -16.28
C GLY A 21 21.66 -0.64 -15.26
N SER A 22 20.73 0.26 -15.63
CA SER A 22 19.86 0.93 -14.66
C SER A 22 18.37 0.84 -14.98
N PHE A 23 17.86 -0.37 -15.17
CA PHE A 23 16.42 -0.63 -15.01
C PHE A 23 16.20 -1.97 -14.28
N CYS A 24 16.62 -2.04 -13.02
CA CYS A 24 15.96 -2.97 -12.09
C CYS A 24 14.55 -2.42 -11.82
N SER A 25 13.60 -2.75 -12.69
CA SER A 25 12.18 -2.65 -12.38
C SER A 25 11.97 -3.52 -11.15
N GLN A 26 11.83 -2.92 -9.97
CA GLN A 26 11.36 -3.64 -8.80
C GLN A 26 9.95 -4.13 -9.14
N VAL A 27 9.83 -5.40 -9.50
CA VAL A 27 8.53 -6.07 -9.57
C VAL A 27 8.03 -6.14 -8.14
N HIS A 28 7.37 -5.07 -7.71
CA HIS A 28 6.62 -5.08 -6.46
C HIS A 28 5.45 -6.03 -6.69
N GLY A 29 5.47 -7.19 -6.02
CA GLY A 29 4.33 -8.09 -6.00
C GLY A 29 3.06 -7.36 -5.56
N LYS A 30 1.88 -7.89 -5.90
CA LYS A 30 0.59 -7.27 -5.56
C LYS A 30 0.55 -6.82 -4.10
N GLY A 31 0.08 -5.60 -3.86
CA GLY A 31 -0.06 -5.05 -2.51
C GLY A 31 -0.94 -5.94 -1.62
N ILE A 32 -0.63 -5.98 -0.33
CA ILE A 32 -1.43 -6.70 0.66
C ILE A 32 -1.66 -5.79 1.86
N VAL A 33 -2.89 -5.75 2.37
CA VAL A 33 -3.22 -5.23 3.70
C VAL A 33 -3.80 -6.37 4.52
N THR A 34 -3.27 -6.62 5.70
CA THR A 34 -3.67 -7.71 6.59
C THR A 34 -4.18 -7.14 7.90
N PHE A 35 -5.43 -7.45 8.21
CA PHE A 35 -6.13 -7.10 9.44
C PHE A 35 -6.15 -8.32 10.36
N TYR A 36 -5.81 -8.12 11.63
CA TYR A 36 -5.74 -9.17 12.65
C TYR A 36 -6.73 -8.82 13.77
N ASP A 37 -7.49 -9.81 14.25
CA ASP A 37 -8.47 -9.63 15.33
C ASP A 37 -7.86 -9.61 16.75
N ASP A 38 -6.55 -9.82 16.87
CA ASP A 38 -5.78 -9.62 18.09
C ASP A 38 -4.63 -8.62 17.84
N LYS A 39 -4.10 -8.07 18.92
CA LYS A 39 -2.88 -7.25 18.88
C LYS A 39 -1.68 -8.09 18.44
N ASP A 40 -0.56 -7.42 18.19
CA ASP A 40 0.71 -8.09 17.90
C ASP A 40 0.71 -8.96 16.63
N PHE A 41 -0.22 -8.69 15.70
CA PHE A 41 -0.40 -9.44 14.45
C PHE A 41 -0.76 -10.91 14.68
N LYS A 42 -1.58 -11.15 15.71
CA LYS A 42 -2.03 -12.49 16.11
C LYS A 42 -3.51 -12.70 15.80
N GLY A 43 -3.98 -13.92 16.02
CA GLY A 43 -5.38 -14.28 15.84
C GLY A 43 -5.77 -14.48 14.38
N LYS A 44 -7.08 -14.37 14.11
CA LYS A 44 -7.65 -14.52 12.78
C LYS A 44 -7.25 -13.33 11.91
N LYS A 45 -6.85 -13.64 10.67
CA LYS A 45 -6.49 -12.62 9.69
C LYS A 45 -7.53 -12.47 8.58
N HIS A 46 -7.74 -11.24 8.16
CA HIS A 46 -8.48 -10.86 6.96
C HIS A 46 -7.53 -10.10 6.03
N GLN A 47 -7.44 -10.52 4.76
CA GLN A 47 -6.47 -9.97 3.81
C GLN A 47 -7.13 -9.32 2.61
N VAL A 48 -6.62 -8.16 2.23
CA VAL A 48 -6.91 -7.48 0.98
C VAL A 48 -5.69 -7.63 0.09
N HIS A 49 -5.79 -8.50 -0.91
CA HIS A 49 -4.73 -8.73 -1.88
C HIS A 49 -4.88 -7.76 -3.06
N GLU A 50 -4.66 -6.47 -2.84
CA GLU A 50 -4.52 -5.48 -3.90
C GLU A 50 -3.59 -4.33 -3.49
N THR A 51 -2.92 -3.74 -4.48
CA THR A 51 -2.30 -2.42 -4.31
C THR A 51 -3.43 -1.40 -4.28
N LEU A 52 -3.54 -0.68 -3.17
CA LEU A 52 -4.63 0.27 -2.97
C LEU A 52 -4.50 1.42 -3.97
N LYS A 53 -5.63 1.84 -4.53
CA LYS A 53 -5.67 3.03 -5.37
C LYS A 53 -5.59 4.28 -4.48
N PRO A 54 -4.71 5.25 -4.78
CA PRO A 54 -4.68 6.52 -4.07
C PRO A 54 -6.04 7.21 -4.04
N GLN A 55 -6.38 7.79 -2.89
CA GLN A 55 -7.58 8.57 -2.61
C GLN A 55 -8.88 7.80 -2.88
N TYR A 56 -8.82 6.48 -2.82
CA TYR A 56 -9.96 5.61 -3.02
C TYR A 56 -10.40 5.02 -1.68
N CYS A 57 -11.65 5.27 -1.29
CA CYS A 57 -12.18 4.79 -0.03
C CYS A 57 -12.75 3.38 -0.18
N TYR A 58 -12.29 2.45 0.66
CA TYR A 58 -12.75 1.06 0.65
C TYR A 58 -13.69 0.80 1.84
N ASN A 59 -15.00 0.72 1.59
CA ASN A 59 -15.99 0.30 2.59
C ASN A 59 -16.07 -1.23 2.58
N ARG A 60 -15.22 -1.86 3.40
CA ARG A 60 -15.12 -3.32 3.49
C ARG A 60 -15.10 -3.72 4.96
N ASN A 61 -16.00 -4.63 5.32
CA ASN A 61 -16.01 -5.23 6.64
C ASN A 61 -14.79 -6.15 6.83
N MET A 62 -13.84 -5.72 7.67
CA MET A 62 -12.65 -6.49 8.05
C MET A 62 -12.82 -7.22 9.38
N GLY A 63 -14.05 -7.34 9.87
CA GLY A 63 -14.36 -7.84 11.19
C GLY A 63 -14.09 -6.78 12.26
N LYS A 64 -13.40 -7.20 13.32
CA LYS A 64 -13.02 -6.36 14.46
C LYS A 64 -11.50 -6.42 14.61
N PRO A 65 -10.75 -5.60 13.85
CA PRO A 65 -9.30 -5.66 13.90
C PRO A 65 -8.74 -4.95 15.13
N SER A 66 -7.69 -5.54 15.71
CA SER A 66 -6.86 -4.99 16.80
C SER A 66 -5.42 -4.71 16.39
N SER A 67 -4.96 -5.25 15.25
CA SER A 67 -3.69 -4.83 14.62
C SER A 67 -3.74 -4.94 13.10
N VAL A 68 -2.90 -4.16 12.40
CA VAL A 68 -2.89 -4.11 10.92
C VAL A 68 -1.46 -3.99 10.41
N MET A 69 -1.15 -4.67 9.31
CA MET A 69 0.09 -4.48 8.56
C MET A 69 -0.17 -4.44 7.06
N TRP A 70 0.76 -3.87 6.30
CA TRP A 70 0.69 -3.84 4.84
C TRP A 70 2.05 -4.14 4.22
N ARG A 71 2.04 -4.57 2.96
CA ARG A 71 3.24 -4.81 2.14
C ARG A 71 2.97 -4.39 0.70
N ASN A 72 4.03 -4.01 -0.01
CA ASN A 72 4.00 -3.65 -1.43
C ASN A 72 2.92 -2.61 -1.80
N GLN A 73 2.72 -1.63 -0.92
CA GLN A 73 1.87 -0.47 -1.18
C GLN A 73 2.71 0.71 -1.70
N ILE A 74 2.06 1.69 -2.32
CA ILE A 74 2.71 2.92 -2.78
C ILE A 74 3.37 3.60 -1.58
N LYS A 75 4.66 3.94 -1.69
CA LYS A 75 5.47 4.52 -0.61
C LYS A 75 5.58 6.04 -0.66
N ALA A 76 5.57 6.62 -1.87
CA ALA A 76 5.74 8.05 -2.08
C ALA A 76 4.41 8.80 -2.02
N GLY A 77 4.42 10.03 -1.52
CA GLY A 77 3.23 10.89 -1.40
C GLY A 77 3.57 12.27 -0.86
N GLN A 78 2.55 13.10 -0.61
CA GLN A 78 2.70 14.50 -0.18
C GLN A 78 2.86 14.65 1.35
N PHE A 79 2.66 13.58 2.13
CA PHE A 79 2.87 13.63 3.57
C PHE A 79 4.36 13.46 3.90
N ASN A 80 5.12 14.56 3.80
CA ASN A 80 6.57 14.57 3.97
C ASN A 80 7.29 13.59 3.02
N GLY A 81 6.87 13.56 1.75
CA GLY A 81 7.42 12.66 0.73
C GLY A 81 6.87 11.22 0.80
N LYS A 82 5.95 10.92 1.73
CA LYS A 82 5.41 9.57 1.95
C LYS A 82 3.91 9.50 1.70
N ALA A 83 3.44 8.34 1.25
CA ALA A 83 2.03 7.97 1.32
C ALA A 83 1.72 7.39 2.71
N LYS A 84 0.44 7.38 3.07
CA LYS A 84 -0.07 6.76 4.30
C LYS A 84 -1.23 5.82 3.99
N ILE A 85 -1.53 4.88 4.88
CA ILE A 85 -2.85 4.22 4.91
C ILE A 85 -3.62 4.80 6.08
N GLY A 86 -4.79 5.36 5.78
CA GLY A 86 -5.77 5.83 6.75
C GLY A 86 -6.81 4.78 7.04
N PHE A 87 -7.18 4.66 8.31
CA PHE A 87 -8.23 3.79 8.83
C PHE A 87 -9.27 4.62 9.56
N PHE A 88 -10.54 4.35 9.28
CA PHE A 88 -11.68 5.20 9.64
C PHE A 88 -12.73 4.40 10.40
N SER A 89 -13.34 5.02 11.42
CA SER A 89 -14.35 4.37 12.25
C SER A 89 -15.73 4.25 11.61
N GLU A 90 -15.94 4.94 10.49
CA GLU A 90 -17.19 4.98 9.74
C GLU A 90 -16.98 4.59 8.28
N ASP A 91 -18.08 4.30 7.60
CA ASP A 91 -18.06 4.13 6.14
C ASP A 91 -17.75 5.47 5.46
N ASP A 92 -17.38 5.40 4.18
CA ASP A 92 -17.05 6.54 3.31
C ASP A 92 -15.85 7.36 3.82
N CYS A 93 -14.96 6.73 4.59
CA CYS A 93 -13.74 7.33 5.12
C CYS A 93 -14.01 8.57 5.98
N LYS A 94 -15.01 8.44 6.87
CA LYS A 94 -15.45 9.44 7.84
C LYS A 94 -15.17 9.02 9.29
N GLY A 95 -15.52 9.89 10.23
CA GLY A 95 -15.40 9.62 11.67
C GLY A 95 -13.97 9.74 12.18
N ILE A 96 -13.66 9.02 13.25
CA ILE A 96 -12.32 9.01 13.86
C ILE A 96 -11.36 8.33 12.89
N ALA A 97 -10.27 9.02 12.57
CA ALA A 97 -9.27 8.54 11.63
C ALA A 97 -7.88 8.47 12.25
N ARG A 98 -7.12 7.45 11.85
CA ARG A 98 -5.68 7.33 12.11
C ARG A 98 -5.00 6.89 10.83
N ALA A 99 -3.81 7.43 10.56
CA ALA A 99 -3.06 7.07 9.38
C ALA A 99 -1.57 6.99 9.65
N TRP A 100 -0.94 6.00 9.02
CA TRP A 100 0.47 5.71 9.20
C TRP A 100 1.18 5.62 7.86
N PRO A 101 2.45 6.07 7.77
CA PRO A 101 3.22 5.99 6.55
C PRO A 101 3.28 4.56 6.01
N THR A 102 3.10 4.39 4.71
CA THR A 102 3.22 3.06 4.08
C THR A 102 4.64 2.49 4.11
N THR A 103 5.62 3.32 4.49
CA THR A 103 7.01 2.92 4.76
C THR A 103 7.19 2.29 6.13
N GLU A 104 6.21 2.40 7.04
CA GLU A 104 6.27 1.70 8.32
C GLU A 104 6.03 0.22 8.11
N ASP A 105 6.83 -0.59 8.80
CA ASP A 105 6.67 -2.03 8.87
C ASP A 105 6.22 -2.42 10.28
N ASN A 106 5.38 -3.45 10.39
CA ASN A 106 4.92 -3.98 11.68
C ASN A 106 4.24 -2.92 12.59
N PHE A 107 3.46 -2.02 11.99
CA PHE A 107 2.68 -0.99 12.67
C PHE A 107 1.34 -0.77 11.93
N PRO A 108 0.20 -0.51 12.60
CA PRO A 108 -0.02 -0.48 14.05
C PRO A 108 -0.15 -1.87 14.66
N ARG A 109 0.62 -2.10 15.74
CA ARG A 109 0.67 -3.35 16.50
C ARG A 109 -0.48 -3.50 17.51
N ASN A 110 -1.07 -2.38 17.95
CA ASN A 110 -2.18 -2.36 18.89
C ASN A 110 -3.04 -1.11 18.66
N LEU A 111 -4.18 -1.28 18.00
CA LEU A 111 -5.11 -0.20 17.65
C LEU A 111 -5.79 0.44 18.87
N ALA A 112 -5.76 -0.20 20.04
CA ALA A 112 -6.35 0.34 21.26
C ALA A 112 -5.60 1.59 21.75
N LEU A 113 -4.28 1.64 21.51
CA LEU A 113 -3.45 2.80 21.84
C LEU A 113 -3.85 4.05 21.05
N ASP A 114 -4.45 3.85 19.88
CA ASP A 114 -4.88 4.92 18.99
C ASP A 114 -6.38 5.24 19.09
N GLY A 115 -7.13 4.49 19.92
CA GLY A 115 -8.57 4.65 20.15
C GLY A 115 -9.48 4.07 19.06
N ILE A 116 -8.92 3.36 18.07
CA ILE A 116 -9.65 2.82 16.91
C ILE A 116 -9.74 1.29 16.89
N ASP A 117 -9.39 0.63 18.01
CA ASP A 117 -9.54 -0.81 18.19
C ASP A 117 -10.96 -1.27 17.86
N ASN A 118 -11.07 -2.33 17.06
CA ASN A 118 -12.33 -2.97 16.69
C ASN A 118 -13.36 -2.04 16.01
N LYS A 119 -12.93 -0.85 15.55
CA LYS A 119 -13.82 0.18 15.00
C LYS A 119 -13.62 0.44 13.51
N ILE A 120 -12.61 -0.14 12.86
CA ILE A 120 -12.31 0.13 11.45
C ILE A 120 -13.47 -0.35 10.57
N LYS A 121 -14.10 0.57 9.84
CA LYS A 121 -15.16 0.30 8.85
C LYS A 121 -14.74 0.59 7.42
N SER A 122 -13.83 1.56 7.25
CA SER A 122 -13.24 1.86 5.94
C SER A 122 -11.77 2.23 6.06
N PHE A 123 -11.06 2.14 4.94
CA PHE A 123 -9.66 2.51 4.84
C PHE A 123 -9.32 3.06 3.46
N MET A 124 -8.24 3.85 3.39
CA MET A 124 -7.83 4.55 2.17
C MET A 124 -6.32 4.70 2.14
N LEU A 125 -5.74 4.58 0.93
CA LEU A 125 -4.37 5.01 0.68
C LEU A 125 -4.36 6.53 0.46
N LEU A 126 -3.66 7.25 1.32
CA LEU A 126 -3.49 8.69 1.31
C LEU A 126 -2.15 9.04 0.65
N GLU A 127 -2.20 9.45 -0.61
CA GLU A 127 -1.05 9.97 -1.34
C GLU A 127 -1.00 11.50 -1.27
N THR A 128 -2.13 12.19 -1.43
CA THR A 128 -2.17 13.66 -1.54
C THR A 128 -2.94 14.35 -0.42
N SER A 129 -4.07 13.80 0.01
CA SER A 129 -4.93 14.43 1.02
C SER A 129 -5.70 13.40 1.86
N TRP A 130 -6.48 13.91 2.82
CA TRP A 130 -7.41 13.12 3.61
C TRP A 130 -8.78 12.93 2.94
N LEU A 131 -8.99 13.49 1.75
CA LEU A 131 -10.27 13.44 1.06
C LEU A 131 -10.28 12.31 0.02
N PRO A 132 -11.32 11.47 -0.02
CA PRO A 132 -11.50 10.51 -1.09
C PRO A 132 -11.92 11.20 -2.38
N VAL A 133 -11.41 10.73 -3.51
CA VAL A 133 -11.86 11.09 -4.87
C VAL A 133 -12.95 10.14 -5.34
N ALA A 134 -13.01 8.93 -4.78
CA ALA A 134 -14.07 7.97 -5.06
C ALA A 134 -14.25 6.97 -3.90
N ILE A 135 -15.42 6.35 -3.85
CA ILE A 135 -15.84 5.38 -2.82
C ILE A 135 -16.16 4.06 -3.48
N VAL A 136 -15.68 2.95 -2.90
CA VAL A 136 -16.10 1.60 -3.26
C VAL A 136 -16.74 0.88 -2.10
N GLN A 137 -17.94 0.40 -2.38
CA GLN A 137 -18.65 -0.53 -1.53
C GLN A 137 -18.20 -1.95 -1.86
N SER A 138 -17.97 -2.78 -0.84
CA SER A 138 -17.88 -4.22 -1.04
C SER A 138 -19.16 -4.70 -1.72
N ARG A 139 -19.12 -5.03 -3.02
CA ARG A 139 -20.20 -5.77 -3.65
C ARG A 139 -20.44 -7.03 -2.81
N ARG A 140 -21.65 -7.20 -2.27
CA ARG A 140 -22.13 -8.53 -1.86
C ARG A 140 -21.97 -9.42 -3.09
N ILE A 141 -21.17 -10.46 -2.99
CA ILE A 141 -21.35 -11.63 -3.87
C ILE A 141 -22.62 -12.31 -3.35
N ASN A 142 -23.79 -11.77 -3.71
CA ASN A 142 -25.04 -12.51 -3.65
C ASN A 142 -25.27 -13.03 -5.07
N GLY A 143 -25.32 -14.36 -5.17
CA GLY A 143 -25.36 -15.08 -6.43
C GLY A 143 -26.58 -14.77 -7.29
N ARG A 144 -26.40 -15.01 -8.58
CA ARG A 144 -27.46 -15.41 -9.50
C ARG A 144 -26.82 -15.98 -10.76
N GLN A 145 -26.94 -17.28 -10.94
CA GLN A 145 -27.49 -17.83 -12.18
C GLN A 145 -28.34 -19.04 -11.78
N SER A 146 -29.63 -18.76 -11.63
CA SER A 146 -30.68 -19.69 -12.07
C SER A 146 -30.67 -19.73 -13.59
#